data_AF-A0A6G5RPP1-F1
#
_entry.id   AF-A0A6G5RPP1-F1
#
_cell.length_a   1.000
_cell.length_b   1.000
_cell.length_c   1.000
_cell.angle_alpha   90.00
_cell.angle_beta   90.00
_cell.angle_gamma   90.00
#
_symmetry.space_group_name_H-M   'P 1'
#
loop_
_entity.id
_entity.type
_entity.pdbx_description
1 polymer ?
#
loop_
_entity_poly.entity_id
_entity_poly.type
_entity_poly.pdbx_seq_one_letter_code
_entity_poly.pdbx_strand_id
1 'polypeptide(L)'
;MTHECFRHPRLAAVYDALDPGRRDLAGPEDWHRTLGGVRAALRPGGRLVFETRIPARRAWQEWNREATYGVTDIAGVGAVESWVDLLDVSGPLVTFRWTYVFAADGQVLTSDSTLRFRERREVEAELAAQGFEVEDVRDAPDRPGREFVFVARRPESAR
;
A
#
# COMPACT_ATOMS: atom_id res chain seq x y z
N MET A 1 -11.13 -2.50 10.35
CA MET A 1 -10.34 -2.94 11.53
C MET A 1 -9.40 -1.81 11.89
N THR A 2 -9.59 -1.21 13.06
CA THR A 2 -8.71 -0.15 13.56
C THR A 2 -7.36 -0.79 13.85
N HIS A 3 -6.38 -0.48 13.02
CA HIS A 3 -5.00 -0.92 13.15
C HIS A 3 -4.45 -0.53 14.53
N GLU A 4 -4.45 -1.47 15.47
CA GLU A 4 -3.97 -1.28 16.84
C GLU A 4 -2.48 -0.87 16.87
N CYS A 5 -1.75 -1.16 15.78
CA CYS A 5 -0.38 -0.77 15.55
C CYS A 5 -0.12 0.75 15.56
N PHE A 6 -1.09 1.60 15.21
CA PHE A 6 -0.90 3.06 15.27
C PHE A 6 -1.00 3.65 16.68
N ARG A 7 -1.36 2.84 17.69
CA ARG A 7 -1.45 3.32 19.09
C ARG A 7 -0.14 3.19 19.85
N HIS A 8 0.79 2.36 19.39
CA HIS A 8 2.08 2.19 20.06
C HIS A 8 3.08 3.24 19.53
N PRO A 9 3.61 4.15 20.37
CA PRO A 9 4.40 5.29 19.91
C PRO A 9 5.67 4.89 19.14
N ARG A 10 6.30 3.77 19.51
CA ARG A 10 7.44 3.24 18.77
C ARG A 10 7.07 2.69 17.39
N LEU A 11 5.90 2.09 17.27
CA LEU A 11 5.45 1.55 15.99
C LEU A 11 5.01 2.67 15.06
N ALA A 12 4.42 3.74 15.60
CA ALA A 12 4.18 4.98 14.86
C ALA A 12 5.49 5.57 14.30
N ALA A 13 6.54 5.70 15.12
CA ALA A 13 7.85 6.18 14.66
C ALA A 13 8.48 5.28 13.57
N VAL A 14 8.30 3.95 13.67
CA VAL A 14 8.72 3.01 12.64
C VAL A 14 7.92 3.21 11.34
N TYR A 15 6.60 3.33 11.41
CA TYR A 15 5.75 3.56 10.24
C TYR A 15 6.06 4.90 9.56
N ASP A 16 6.25 5.97 10.32
CA ASP A 16 6.60 7.29 9.79
C ASP A 16 7.94 7.27 9.06
N ALA A 17 8.90 6.47 9.55
CA ALA A 17 10.23 6.35 8.96
C ALA A 17 10.26 5.42 7.72
N LEU A 18 9.49 4.33 7.73
CA LEU A 18 9.58 3.28 6.71
C LEU A 18 8.54 3.38 5.59
N ASP A 19 7.32 3.86 5.89
CA ASP A 19 6.21 3.86 4.94
C ASP A 19 5.20 4.99 5.26
N PRO A 20 5.62 6.26 5.14
CA PRO A 20 4.78 7.40 5.48
C PRO A 20 3.56 7.46 4.53
N GLY A 21 2.38 7.23 5.08
CA GLY A 21 1.10 7.37 4.36
C GLY A 21 0.43 6.07 3.92
N ARG A 22 0.95 4.91 4.32
CA ARG A 22 0.31 3.62 4.04
C ARG A 22 -1.14 3.56 4.52
N ARG A 23 -2.06 3.26 3.59
CA ARG A 23 -3.45 2.88 3.88
C ARG A 23 -3.86 1.69 3.06
N ASP A 24 -4.34 0.65 3.74
CA ASP A 24 -4.75 -0.59 3.10
C ASP A 24 -6.25 -0.51 2.75
N LEU A 25 -6.57 -0.15 1.50
CA LEU A 25 -7.94 -0.06 0.97
C LEU A 25 -8.45 -1.42 0.48
N ALA A 26 -8.57 -2.37 1.41
CA ALA A 26 -8.96 -3.75 1.09
C ALA A 26 -10.44 -3.89 0.69
N GLY A 27 -11.33 -3.08 1.27
CA GLY A 27 -12.77 -3.09 0.99
C GLY A 27 -13.16 -2.31 -0.27
N PRO A 28 -14.14 -2.79 -1.06
CA PRO A 28 -14.61 -2.08 -2.26
C PRO A 28 -15.25 -0.73 -1.93
N GLU A 29 -15.97 -0.62 -0.82
CA GLU A 29 -16.60 0.64 -0.40
C GLU A 29 -15.58 1.74 -0.06
N ASP A 30 -14.53 1.39 0.68
CA ASP A 30 -13.48 2.33 1.05
C ASP A 30 -12.70 2.80 -0.18
N TRP A 31 -12.48 1.90 -1.14
CA TRP A 31 -11.87 2.22 -2.42
C TRP A 31 -12.71 3.20 -3.23
N HIS A 32 -13.99 2.91 -3.47
CA HIS A 32 -14.87 3.81 -4.22
C HIS A 32 -15.05 5.16 -3.52
N ARG A 33 -15.20 5.16 -2.19
CA ARG A 33 -15.28 6.40 -1.40
C ARG A 33 -14.00 7.24 -1.56
N THR A 34 -12.84 6.59 -1.55
CA THR A 34 -11.55 7.26 -1.75
C THR A 34 -11.46 7.88 -3.14
N LEU A 35 -11.73 7.11 -4.19
CA LEU A 35 -11.70 7.62 -5.57
C LEU A 35 -12.69 8.78 -5.78
N GLY A 36 -13.92 8.64 -5.28
CA GLY A 36 -14.92 9.70 -5.35
C GLY A 36 -14.51 10.97 -4.60
N GLY A 37 -13.93 10.81 -3.39
CA GLY A 37 -13.40 11.92 -2.60
C GLY A 37 -12.24 12.64 -3.29
N VAL A 38 -11.29 11.90 -3.86
CA VAL A 38 -10.17 12.46 -4.64
C VAL A 38 -10.71 13.22 -5.84
N ARG A 39 -11.66 12.65 -6.58
CA ARG A 39 -12.25 13.34 -7.73
C ARG A 39 -12.92 14.65 -7.34
N ALA A 40 -13.67 14.65 -6.25
CA ALA A 40 -14.34 15.85 -5.74
C ALA A 40 -13.33 16.96 -5.38
N ALA A 41 -12.17 16.58 -4.84
CA ALA A 41 -11.11 17.52 -4.44
C ALA A 41 -10.27 18.04 -5.63
N LEU A 42 -10.08 17.24 -6.69
CA LEU A 42 -9.29 17.65 -7.86
C LEU A 42 -10.01 18.70 -8.69
N ARG A 43 -9.29 19.73 -9.17
CA ARG A 43 -9.82 20.66 -10.19
C ARG A 43 -10.05 19.92 -11.53
N PRO A 44 -10.93 20.40 -12.42
CA PRO A 44 -11.00 19.89 -13.79
C PRO A 44 -9.63 19.92 -14.46
N GLY A 45 -9.25 18.86 -15.17
CA GLY A 45 -7.91 18.66 -15.72
C GLY A 45 -6.85 18.16 -14.72
N GLY A 46 -7.18 18.10 -13.42
CA GLY A 46 -6.28 17.60 -12.37
C GLY A 46 -6.00 16.10 -12.48
N ARG A 47 -4.82 15.66 -12.01
CA ARG A 47 -4.38 14.27 -12.07
C ARG A 47 -4.38 13.60 -10.69
N LEU A 48 -4.80 12.34 -10.68
CA LEU A 48 -4.58 11.37 -9.64
C LEU A 48 -3.46 10.43 -10.12
N VAL A 49 -2.40 10.31 -9.33
CA VAL A 49 -1.33 9.34 -9.54
C VAL A 49 -1.22 8.45 -8.32
N PHE A 50 -1.26 7.14 -8.52
CA PHE A 50 -1.11 6.15 -7.45
C PHE A 50 -0.57 4.85 -8.04
N GLU A 51 -0.10 3.99 -7.16
CA GLU A 51 0.46 2.69 -7.50
C GLU A 51 -0.32 1.53 -6.87
N THR A 52 -0.25 0.37 -7.51
CA THR A 52 -0.78 -0.89 -6.98
C THR A 52 0.10 -2.05 -7.40
N ARG A 53 0.20 -3.07 -6.55
CA ARG A 53 1.00 -4.28 -6.82
C ARG A 53 0.43 -5.06 -8.01
N ILE A 54 1.32 -5.67 -8.81
CA ILE A 54 0.94 -6.52 -9.94
C ILE A 54 0.53 -7.90 -9.42
N PRO A 55 -0.74 -8.34 -9.55
CA PRO A 55 -1.19 -9.62 -8.99
C PRO A 55 -0.48 -10.83 -9.59
N ALA A 56 -0.23 -10.82 -10.91
CA ALA A 56 0.45 -11.89 -11.62
C ALA A 56 1.88 -12.17 -11.12
N ARG A 57 2.53 -11.19 -10.49
CA ARG A 57 3.87 -11.35 -9.91
C ARG A 57 3.86 -12.13 -8.62
N ARG A 58 2.71 -12.21 -7.94
CA ARG A 58 2.54 -12.93 -6.67
C ARG A 58 3.64 -12.60 -5.66
N ALA A 59 3.96 -11.31 -5.52
CA ALA A 59 5.06 -10.83 -4.67
C ALA A 59 4.99 -11.38 -3.22
N TRP A 60 3.80 -11.75 -2.76
CA TRP A 60 3.59 -12.38 -1.47
C TRP A 60 4.23 -13.75 -1.29
N GLN A 61 4.65 -14.42 -2.36
CA GLN A 61 5.44 -15.65 -2.28
C GLN A 61 6.82 -15.41 -1.66
N GLU A 62 7.32 -14.18 -1.74
CA GLU A 62 8.58 -13.75 -1.15
C GLU A 62 8.38 -13.15 0.26
N TRP A 63 7.15 -13.10 0.78
CA TRP A 63 6.87 -12.56 2.12
C TRP A 63 7.12 -13.62 3.19
N ASN A 64 8.40 -13.78 3.51
CA ASN A 64 8.88 -14.63 4.59
C ASN A 64 10.12 -13.99 5.21
N ARG A 65 10.47 -14.40 6.43
CA ARG A 65 11.64 -13.89 7.14
C ARG A 65 12.94 -13.97 6.33
N GLU A 66 13.21 -15.09 5.66
CA GLU A 66 14.47 -15.28 4.92
C GLU A 66 14.66 -14.23 3.82
N ALA A 67 13.61 -13.94 3.06
CA ALA A 67 13.67 -13.00 1.95
C ALA A 67 13.48 -11.52 2.35
N THR A 68 12.88 -11.25 3.51
CA THR A 68 12.47 -9.88 3.90
C THR A 68 13.16 -9.34 5.15
N TYR A 69 13.98 -10.14 5.82
CA TYR A 69 14.71 -9.69 6.99
C TYR A 69 15.63 -8.52 6.65
N GLY A 70 15.52 -7.45 7.44
CA GLY A 70 16.38 -6.28 7.34
C GLY A 70 16.53 -5.59 8.69
N VAL A 71 17.55 -4.75 8.79
CA VAL A 71 17.80 -3.90 9.96
C VAL A 71 17.84 -2.45 9.50
N THR A 72 17.06 -1.59 10.15
CA THR A 72 17.06 -0.16 9.88
C THR A 72 17.42 0.61 11.14
N ASP A 73 18.35 1.56 11.04
CA ASP A 73 18.63 2.51 12.12
C ASP A 73 17.66 3.69 12.01
N ILE A 74 16.81 3.87 13.03
CA ILE A 74 15.78 4.91 13.05
C ILE A 74 16.18 5.97 14.06
N ALA A 75 16.30 7.21 13.61
CA ALA A 75 16.67 8.34 14.46
C ALA A 75 15.75 8.46 15.69
N GLY A 76 16.34 8.49 16.88
CA GLY A 76 15.62 8.55 18.15
C GLY A 76 15.04 7.21 18.65
N VAL A 77 15.12 6.14 17.87
CA VAL A 77 14.64 4.79 18.22
C VAL A 77 15.80 3.79 18.30
N GLY A 78 16.80 3.92 17.42
CA GLY A 78 17.93 3.00 17.27
C GLY A 78 17.68 1.91 16.22
N ALA A 79 18.50 0.87 16.22
CA ALA A 79 18.38 -0.25 15.30
C ALA A 79 17.11 -1.07 15.55
N VAL A 80 16.36 -1.31 14.49
CA VAL A 80 15.15 -2.14 14.48
C VAL A 80 15.30 -3.21 13.41
N GLU A 81 15.25 -4.48 13.83
CA GLU A 81 15.13 -5.59 12.91
C GLU A 81 13.67 -5.71 12.46
N SER A 82 13.43 -6.03 11.20
CA SER A 82 12.08 -6.20 10.67
C SER A 82 12.01 -7.28 9.60
N TRP A 83 10.88 -7.96 9.52
CA TRP A 83 10.55 -8.89 8.42
C TRP A 83 9.04 -9.06 8.26
N VAL A 84 8.65 -9.72 7.18
CA VAL A 84 7.26 -10.02 6.83
C VAL A 84 7.03 -11.53 6.81
N ASP A 85 5.91 -11.98 7.36
CA ASP A 85 5.40 -13.34 7.24
C ASP A 85 4.02 -13.33 6.55
N LEU A 86 3.89 -14.12 5.48
CA LEU A 86 2.58 -14.39 4.85
C LEU A 86 1.70 -15.21 5.82
N LEU A 87 0.47 -14.73 6.05
CA LEU A 87 -0.49 -15.40 6.92
C LEU A 87 -1.60 -16.12 6.13
N ASP A 88 -2.17 -15.46 5.13
CA ASP A 88 -3.28 -16.00 4.34
C ASP A 88 -3.36 -15.42 2.92
N VAL A 89 -3.87 -16.21 1.98
CA VAL A 89 -4.21 -15.78 0.62
C VAL A 89 -5.63 -16.26 0.31
N SER A 90 -6.58 -15.34 0.39
CA SER A 90 -8.01 -15.57 0.14
C SER A 90 -8.45 -14.79 -1.10
N GLY A 91 -8.32 -15.43 -2.27
CA GLY A 91 -8.60 -14.79 -3.56
C GLY A 91 -7.67 -13.58 -3.79
N PRO A 92 -8.19 -12.36 -4.02
CA PRO A 92 -7.37 -11.16 -4.19
C PRO A 92 -6.87 -10.57 -2.86
N LEU A 93 -7.30 -11.09 -1.72
CA LEU A 93 -6.90 -10.61 -0.40
C LEU A 93 -5.69 -11.41 0.10
N VAL A 94 -4.64 -10.70 0.47
CA VAL A 94 -3.41 -11.27 1.01
C VAL A 94 -3.14 -10.66 2.38
N THR A 95 -3.14 -11.50 3.40
CA THR A 95 -2.91 -11.11 4.79
C THR A 95 -1.50 -11.49 5.21
N PHE A 96 -0.82 -10.58 5.89
CA PHE A 96 0.56 -10.76 6.34
C PHE A 96 0.81 -10.03 7.66
N ARG A 97 1.90 -10.42 8.31
CA ARG A 97 2.39 -9.84 9.55
C ARG A 97 3.75 -9.23 9.33
N TRP A 98 3.92 -7.97 9.73
CA TRP A 98 5.24 -7.44 10.03
C TRP A 98 5.63 -7.81 11.46
N THR A 99 6.89 -8.18 11.65
CA THR A 99 7.50 -8.30 12.98
C THR A 99 8.64 -7.29 13.09
N TYR A 100 8.75 -6.63 14.23
CA TYR A 100 9.78 -5.66 14.57
C TYR A 100 10.46 -6.04 15.87
N VAL A 101 11.79 -6.02 15.91
CA VAL A 101 12.59 -6.26 17.12
C VAL A 101 13.44 -5.02 17.39
N PHE A 102 13.20 -4.36 18.52
CA PHE A 102 13.93 -3.16 18.91
C PHE A 102 15.23 -3.55 19.62
N ALA A 103 16.38 -3.26 19.02
CA ALA A 103 17.67 -3.64 19.61
C ALA A 103 17.95 -2.94 20.96
N ALA A 104 17.30 -1.81 21.21
CA ALA A 104 17.46 -1.03 22.43
C ALA A 104 17.07 -1.79 23.71
N ASP A 105 16.07 -2.68 23.64
CA ASP A 105 15.54 -3.41 24.80
C ASP A 105 15.02 -4.81 24.49
N GLY A 106 15.16 -5.28 23.25
CA GLY A 106 14.67 -6.57 22.79
C GLY A 106 13.15 -6.64 22.67
N GLN A 107 12.41 -5.52 22.76
CA GLN A 107 10.96 -5.53 22.58
C GLN A 107 10.61 -6.05 21.18
N VAL A 108 9.63 -6.96 21.12
CA VAL A 108 9.08 -7.47 19.86
C VAL A 108 7.66 -6.94 19.68
N LEU A 109 7.41 -6.29 18.54
CA LEU A 109 6.08 -5.81 18.15
C LEU A 109 5.68 -6.41 16.81
N THR A 110 4.39 -6.68 16.62
CA THR A 110 3.86 -7.20 15.36
C THR A 110 2.73 -6.33 14.83
N SER A 111 2.55 -6.32 13.51
CA SER A 111 1.47 -5.60 12.84
C SER A 111 0.89 -6.44 11.71
N ASP A 112 -0.39 -6.78 11.83
CA ASP A 112 -1.11 -7.55 10.82
C ASP A 112 -1.82 -6.62 9.85
N SER A 113 -1.79 -6.97 8.57
CA SER A 113 -2.34 -6.16 7.49
C SER A 113 -2.84 -7.04 6.35
N THR A 114 -3.88 -6.56 5.66
CA THR A 114 -4.44 -7.26 4.49
C THR A 114 -4.44 -6.31 3.31
N LEU A 115 -3.78 -6.71 2.23
CA LEU A 115 -3.80 -6.00 0.96
C LEU A 115 -4.76 -6.69 0.00
N ARG A 116 -5.45 -5.88 -0.82
CA ARG A 116 -6.18 -6.37 -1.98
C ARG A 116 -5.35 -6.15 -3.24
N PHE A 117 -5.00 -7.23 -3.92
CA PHE A 117 -4.34 -7.23 -5.21
C PHE A 117 -5.40 -7.07 -6.31
N ARG A 118 -5.51 -5.86 -6.86
CA ARG A 118 -6.46 -5.54 -7.93
C ARG A 118 -5.81 -5.75 -9.29
N GLU A 119 -6.53 -6.39 -10.20
CA GLU A 119 -6.07 -6.56 -11.58
C GLU A 119 -6.04 -5.22 -12.31
N ARG A 120 -5.14 -5.06 -13.30
CA ARG A 120 -5.05 -3.81 -14.06
C ARG A 120 -6.41 -3.38 -14.63
N ARG A 121 -7.12 -4.32 -15.25
CA ARG A 121 -8.45 -4.06 -15.85
C ARG A 121 -9.51 -3.70 -14.81
N GLU A 122 -9.42 -4.27 -13.60
CA GLU A 122 -10.31 -3.93 -12.48
C GLU A 122 -10.12 -2.46 -12.11
N VAL A 123 -8.87 -2.03 -11.92
CA VAL A 123 -8.54 -0.64 -11.59
C VAL A 123 -8.96 0.34 -12.70
N GLU A 124 -8.69 0.01 -13.97
CA GLU A 124 -9.11 0.83 -15.11
C GLU A 124 -10.64 1.02 -15.15
N ALA A 125 -11.40 -0.06 -14.95
CA ALA A 125 -12.86 -0.01 -14.93
C ALA A 125 -13.40 0.80 -13.75
N GLU A 126 -12.82 0.65 -12.56
CA GLU A 126 -13.24 1.39 -11.37
C GLU A 126 -12.92 2.89 -11.47
N LEU A 127 -11.78 3.26 -12.06
CA LEU A 127 -11.44 4.66 -12.35
C LEU A 127 -12.44 5.27 -13.34
N ALA A 128 -12.75 4.55 -14.43
CA ALA A 128 -13.73 4.99 -15.43
C ALA A 128 -15.13 5.16 -14.81
N ALA A 129 -15.56 4.21 -13.97
CA ALA A 129 -16.84 4.27 -13.26
C ALA A 129 -16.94 5.49 -12.32
N GLN A 130 -15.81 5.95 -11.78
CA GLN A 130 -15.73 7.18 -10.99
C GLN A 130 -15.56 8.45 -11.83
N GLY A 131 -15.50 8.33 -13.16
CA GLY A 131 -15.40 9.48 -14.07
C GLY A 131 -13.99 10.07 -14.15
N PHE A 132 -12.96 9.23 -14.01
CA PHE A 132 -11.60 9.51 -14.42
C PHE A 132 -11.31 8.96 -15.82
N GLU A 133 -10.36 9.56 -16.51
CA GLU A 133 -9.75 9.01 -17.73
C GLU A 133 -8.34 8.51 -17.41
N VAL A 134 -8.03 7.26 -17.74
CA VAL A 134 -6.67 6.72 -17.57
C VAL A 134 -5.81 7.23 -18.74
N GLU A 135 -4.83 8.09 -18.43
CA GLU A 135 -3.90 8.62 -19.43
C GLU A 135 -2.72 7.67 -19.66
N ASP A 136 -2.26 7.00 -18.61
CA ASP A 136 -1.10 6.13 -18.67
C ASP A 136 -1.10 5.08 -17.55
N VAL A 137 -0.45 3.95 -17.80
CA VAL A 137 -0.13 2.92 -16.81
C VAL A 137 1.33 2.53 -17.00
N ARG A 138 2.17 2.95 -16.06
CA ARG A 138 3.62 2.84 -16.13
C ARG A 138 4.15 1.83 -15.14
N ASP A 139 5.44 1.54 -15.28
CA ASP A 139 6.23 0.85 -14.27
C ASP A 139 6.80 1.87 -13.26
N ALA A 140 7.09 1.41 -12.05
CA ALA A 140 7.79 2.20 -11.05
C ALA A 140 9.30 2.17 -11.34
N PRO A 141 9.95 3.31 -11.65
CA PRO A 141 11.34 3.32 -12.11
C PRO A 141 12.35 2.71 -11.13
N ASP A 142 12.10 2.84 -9.83
CA ASP A 142 12.94 2.34 -8.75
C ASP A 142 12.69 0.85 -8.42
N ARG A 143 11.58 0.27 -8.92
CA ARG A 143 11.19 -1.12 -8.64
C ARG A 143 10.46 -1.76 -9.82
N PRO A 144 11.16 -1.89 -10.97
CA PRO A 144 10.55 -2.34 -12.21
C PRO A 144 9.91 -3.71 -12.09
N GLY A 145 8.73 -3.86 -12.69
CA GLY A 145 7.96 -5.09 -12.73
C GLY A 145 7.33 -5.50 -11.40
N ARG A 146 7.28 -4.59 -10.40
CA ARG A 146 6.63 -4.87 -9.11
C ARG A 146 5.22 -4.28 -9.02
N GLU A 147 5.00 -3.10 -9.59
CA GLU A 147 3.79 -2.32 -9.38
C GLU A 147 3.36 -1.62 -10.68
N PHE A 148 2.05 -1.43 -10.83
CA PHE A 148 1.48 -0.52 -11.82
C PHE A 148 1.39 0.87 -11.22
N VAL A 149 1.89 1.88 -11.94
CA VAL A 149 1.69 3.29 -11.61
C VAL A 149 0.63 3.85 -12.55
N PHE A 150 -0.57 4.11 -12.01
CA PHE A 150 -1.68 4.69 -12.74
C PHE A 150 -1.57 6.21 -12.77
N VAL A 151 -1.74 6.80 -13.96
CA VAL A 151 -1.95 8.24 -14.15
C VAL A 151 -3.35 8.43 -14.70
N ALA A 152 -4.23 9.00 -13.88
CA ALA A 152 -5.62 9.23 -14.21
C ALA A 152 -5.97 10.72 -14.12
N ARG A 153 -6.74 11.23 -15.06
CA ARG A 153 -7.14 12.64 -15.12
C ARG A 153 -8.63 12.79 -14.83
N ARG A 154 -8.99 13.82 -14.06
CA ARG A 154 -10.36 14.33 -13.99
C ARG A 154 -10.64 15.14 -15.26
N PRO A 155 -11.65 14.80 -16.08
CA PRO A 155 -11.97 15.53 -17.30
C PRO A 155 -12.20 17.03 -17.06
N GLU A 156 -11.88 17.88 -18.04
CA GLU A 156 -12.03 19.35 -17.94
C GLU A 156 -13.51 19.81 -17.88
N SER A 157 -14.43 19.01 -18.41
CA SER A 157 -15.90 19.12 -18.30
C SER A 157 -16.51 17.83 -18.87
N ALA A 158 -17.70 17.42 -18.41
CA ALA A 158 -18.48 16.41 -19.13
C ALA A 158 -18.85 17.00 -20.49
N ARG A 159 -18.41 16.36 -21.58
CA ARG A 159 -18.97 16.65 -22.91
C ARG A 159 -20.40 16.12 -22.98
#